data_AF-A0A0B7A0K2-F1
#
_entry.id   AF-A0A0B7A0K2-F1
#
_cell.length_a   1.000
_cell.length_b   1.000
_cell.length_c   1.000
_cell.angle_alpha   90.00
_cell.angle_beta   90.00
_cell.angle_gamma   90.00
#
_symmetry.space_group_name_H-M   'P 1'
#
loop_
_entity.id
_entity.type
_entity.pdbx_description
1 polymer ?
#
loop_
_entity_poly.entity_id
_entity_poly.type
_entity_poly.pdbx_seq_one_letter_code
_entity_poly.pdbx_strand_id
1 'polypeptide(L)'
;SPSTAQVTCQCHCHTQCPIINYAASTNTSFSSVVSSKQQKRLVSSSPLKITHLDHLVLTVKDINTTVDFYTRVLCMECTTFKGGRKALNFGEQKINLHEVHKEFEPKAYTPTPGSADLCFITSTALSEVSEHFKTCKVDILEGPVERTGAVGTIRSLYP
;
A
#
# COMPACT_ATOMS: atom_id res chain seq x y z
N SER A 1 8.60 -15.62 18.68
CA SER A 1 7.85 -15.73 17.41
C SER A 1 8.58 -14.91 16.38
N PRO A 2 8.78 -15.38 15.14
CA PRO A 2 9.44 -14.55 14.13
C PRO A 2 8.51 -13.38 13.86
N SER A 3 8.90 -12.19 14.29
CA SER A 3 8.18 -10.96 14.04
C SER A 3 8.11 -10.74 12.54
N THR A 4 6.93 -10.95 11.95
CA THR A 4 6.66 -10.68 10.55
C THR A 4 7.04 -9.22 10.25
N ALA A 5 8.04 -9.04 9.39
CA ALA A 5 8.58 -7.75 9.01
C ALA A 5 7.77 -7.20 7.84
N GLN A 6 7.47 -5.90 7.84
CA GLN A 6 6.74 -5.26 6.74
C GLN A 6 7.43 -4.03 6.18
N VAL A 7 7.27 -3.84 4.88
CA VAL A 7 7.64 -2.63 4.16
C VAL A 7 6.37 -1.98 3.66
N THR A 8 6.09 -0.77 4.09
CA THR A 8 4.96 0.00 3.57
C THR A 8 5.47 1.01 2.55
N CYS A 9 5.22 0.77 1.28
CA CYS A 9 5.53 1.75 0.24
C CYS A 9 4.33 2.66 0.04
N GLN A 10 4.49 3.90 0.48
CA GLN A 10 3.68 4.99 -0.03
C GLN A 10 4.28 5.41 -1.37
N CYS A 11 3.48 5.35 -2.43
CA CYS A 11 3.89 5.89 -3.72
C CYS A 11 3.90 7.43 -3.60
N HIS A 12 4.90 8.02 -2.96
CA HIS A 12 4.94 9.47 -2.84
C HIS A 12 5.15 10.09 -4.22
N CYS A 13 4.15 10.85 -4.66
CA CYS A 13 4.37 11.84 -5.69
C CYS A 13 5.33 12.89 -5.10
N HIS A 14 6.62 12.84 -5.41
CA HIS A 14 7.52 13.98 -5.17
C HIS A 14 7.03 15.18 -6.01
N THR A 15 6.11 15.92 -5.42
CA THR A 15 5.78 17.32 -5.69
C THR A 15 5.41 17.88 -4.33
N GLN A 16 6.24 18.79 -3.81
CA GLN A 16 5.93 19.63 -2.66
C GLN A 16 4.48 20.11 -2.76
N CYS A 17 3.62 19.73 -1.81
CA CYS A 17 2.25 20.23 -1.73
C CYS A 17 2.05 20.87 -0.34
N PRO A 18 1.99 22.21 -0.25
CA PRO A 18 1.90 22.92 1.02
C PRO A 18 0.44 23.23 1.33
N ILE A 19 -0.36 22.30 1.87
CA ILE A 19 -1.63 22.65 2.53
C ILE A 19 -1.87 21.70 3.72
N ILE A 20 -1.27 22.03 4.86
CA ILE A 20 -1.96 21.86 6.15
C ILE A 20 -2.75 23.15 6.34
N ASN A 21 -4.08 23.03 6.36
CA ASN A 21 -4.97 23.89 7.17
C ASN A 21 -6.40 23.38 6.99
N TYR A 22 -6.86 22.56 7.94
CA TYR A 22 -8.26 22.65 8.33
C TYR A 22 -8.34 22.96 9.81
N ALA A 23 -8.82 24.16 10.08
CA ALA A 23 -9.00 24.73 11.38
C ALA A 23 -10.05 23.93 12.18
N ALA A 24 -9.72 23.69 13.44
CA ALA A 24 -10.64 23.22 14.46
C ALA A 24 -11.57 24.35 14.90
N SER A 25 -12.88 24.17 14.72
CA SER A 25 -13.98 24.59 15.62
C SER A 25 -15.28 24.16 14.92
N THR A 26 -16.31 23.63 15.57
CA THR A 26 -16.95 24.11 16.79
C THR A 26 -17.60 22.98 17.59
N ASN A 27 -17.65 23.20 18.91
CA ASN A 27 -18.48 22.54 19.90
C ASN A 27 -19.91 22.22 19.44
N THR A 28 -20.33 20.98 19.68
CA THR A 28 -21.71 20.70 20.09
C THR A 28 -21.72 19.58 21.12
N SER A 29 -22.12 19.94 22.33
CA SER A 29 -22.48 19.04 23.43
C SER A 29 -23.63 18.13 23.00
N PHE A 30 -23.51 16.82 23.18
CA PHE A 30 -24.66 15.95 23.30
C PHE A 30 -24.43 14.89 24.38
N SER A 31 -25.27 14.97 25.41
CA SER A 31 -25.25 14.13 26.60
C SER A 31 -25.55 12.66 26.31
N SER A 32 -24.94 11.85 27.16
CA SER A 32 -25.11 10.42 27.41
C SER A 32 -26.54 9.87 27.31
N VAL A 33 -26.71 8.78 26.54
CA VAL A 33 -27.57 7.65 26.94
C VAL A 33 -26.89 6.35 26.50
N VAL A 34 -26.36 5.61 27.47
CA VAL A 34 -25.96 4.21 27.31
C VAL A 34 -27.24 3.38 27.10
N SER A 35 -27.35 2.70 25.96
CA SER A 35 -28.28 1.59 25.82
C SER A 35 -27.60 0.43 25.12
N SER A 36 -27.27 -0.57 25.93
CA SER A 36 -26.81 -1.89 25.55
C SER A 36 -27.87 -2.60 24.71
N LYS A 37 -27.73 -2.55 23.39
CA LYS A 37 -28.32 -3.56 22.49
C LYS A 37 -27.23 -4.05 21.57
N GLN A 38 -26.80 -5.28 21.83
CA GLN A 38 -25.97 -6.07 20.94
C GLN A 38 -26.49 -5.95 19.51
N GLN A 39 -25.76 -5.22 18.66
CA GLN A 39 -25.93 -5.35 17.22
C GLN A 39 -25.42 -6.73 16.83
N LYS A 40 -26.32 -7.73 16.91
CA LYS A 40 -26.15 -8.99 16.20
C LYS A 40 -26.06 -8.62 14.72
N ARG A 41 -24.82 -8.57 14.23
CA ARG A 41 -24.51 -8.47 12.81
C ARG A 41 -25.28 -9.61 12.13
N LEU A 42 -26.33 -9.27 11.38
CA LEU A 42 -27.01 -10.20 10.50
C LEU A 42 -25.99 -10.63 9.46
N VAL A 43 -25.29 -11.73 9.73
CA VAL A 43 -24.49 -12.39 8.70
C VAL A 43 -25.48 -13.17 7.85
N SER A 44 -26.02 -12.52 6.82
CA SER A 44 -26.57 -13.27 5.71
C SER A 44 -25.44 -14.14 5.18
N SER A 45 -25.72 -15.40 4.87
CA SER A 45 -24.78 -16.27 4.18
C SER A 45 -24.58 -15.70 2.77
N SER A 46 -23.67 -14.74 2.65
CA SER A 46 -23.24 -14.24 1.37
C SER A 46 -22.70 -15.42 0.57
N PRO A 47 -23.16 -15.65 -0.68
CA PRO A 47 -22.63 -16.72 -1.51
C PRO A 47 -21.17 -16.45 -1.93
N LEU A 48 -20.68 -15.22 -1.72
CA LEU A 48 -19.35 -14.80 -2.12
C LEU A 48 -18.36 -14.92 -0.95
N LYS A 49 -17.28 -15.68 -1.19
CA LYS A 49 -16.13 -15.80 -0.31
C LYS A 49 -14.87 -15.37 -1.07
N ILE A 50 -14.31 -14.22 -0.69
CA ILE A 50 -13.00 -13.76 -1.18
C ILE A 50 -11.89 -14.46 -0.40
N THR A 51 -10.84 -14.90 -1.09
CA THR A 51 -9.72 -15.62 -0.47
C THR A 51 -8.51 -14.71 -0.26
N HIS A 52 -8.06 -14.02 -1.31
CA HIS A 52 -6.89 -13.14 -1.29
C HIS A 52 -6.98 -12.09 -2.40
N LEU A 53 -6.07 -11.12 -2.35
CA LEU A 53 -5.82 -10.18 -3.44
C LEU A 53 -4.84 -10.82 -4.43
N ASP A 54 -5.26 -11.06 -5.66
CA ASP A 54 -4.40 -11.60 -6.73
C ASP A 54 -3.46 -10.52 -7.29
N HIS A 55 -4.03 -9.38 -7.67
CA HIS A 55 -3.28 -8.23 -8.14
C HIS A 55 -4.03 -6.93 -7.93
N LEU A 56 -3.29 -5.83 -8.08
CA LEU A 56 -3.85 -4.48 -8.19
C LEU A 56 -3.24 -3.75 -9.39
N VAL A 57 -3.78 -2.58 -9.72
CA VAL A 57 -3.22 -1.68 -10.75
C VAL A 57 -2.69 -0.43 -10.06
N LEU A 58 -1.42 -0.08 -10.32
CA LEU A 58 -0.90 1.25 -10.01
C LEU A 58 -0.91 2.10 -11.28
N THR A 59 -1.54 3.27 -11.17
CA THR A 59 -1.34 4.35 -12.14
C THR A 59 -0.06 5.08 -11.76
N VAL A 60 0.86 5.26 -12.69
CA VAL A 60 2.19 5.83 -12.44
C VAL A 60 2.51 6.89 -13.48
N LYS A 61 3.41 7.82 -13.14
CA LYS A 61 3.83 8.88 -14.08
C LYS A 61 4.72 8.34 -15.21
N ASP A 62 5.60 7.40 -14.88
CA ASP A 62 6.53 6.77 -15.83
C ASP A 62 6.73 5.30 -15.43
N ILE A 63 6.51 4.40 -16.40
CA ILE A 63 6.61 2.96 -16.15
C ILE A 63 8.04 2.55 -15.83
N ASN A 64 9.04 3.08 -16.54
CA ASN A 64 10.43 2.62 -16.40
C ASN A 64 11.03 2.99 -15.04
N THR A 65 10.77 4.21 -14.57
CA THR A 65 11.16 4.71 -13.25
C THR A 65 10.51 3.89 -12.15
N THR A 66 9.22 3.54 -12.32
CA THR A 66 8.52 2.66 -11.37
C THR A 66 9.13 1.27 -11.37
N VAL A 67 9.41 0.71 -12.54
CA VAL A 67 10.04 -0.61 -12.67
C VAL A 67 11.42 -0.62 -12.02
N ASP A 68 12.28 0.39 -12.27
CA ASP A 68 13.58 0.50 -11.61
C ASP A 68 13.43 0.51 -10.09
N PHE A 69 12.56 1.37 -9.56
CA PHE A 69 12.36 1.48 -8.12
C PHE A 69 11.94 0.13 -7.50
N TYR A 70 10.88 -0.49 -8.01
CA TYR A 70 10.34 -1.70 -7.40
C TYR A 70 11.24 -2.93 -7.59
N THR A 71 11.97 -3.01 -8.71
CA THR A 71 12.92 -4.12 -8.94
C THR A 71 14.19 -3.96 -8.11
N ARG A 72 14.70 -2.73 -7.93
CA ARG A 72 15.92 -2.47 -7.17
C ARG A 72 15.68 -2.39 -5.67
N VAL A 73 14.66 -1.67 -5.23
CA VAL A 73 14.41 -1.36 -3.81
C VAL A 73 13.65 -2.49 -3.13
N LEU A 74 12.63 -3.05 -3.79
CA LEU A 74 11.79 -4.13 -3.23
C LEU A 74 12.08 -5.51 -3.83
N CYS A 75 13.08 -5.61 -4.70
CA CYS A 75 13.50 -6.88 -5.30
C CYS A 75 12.36 -7.62 -6.03
N MET A 76 11.39 -6.88 -6.59
CA MET A 76 10.31 -7.47 -7.39
C MET A 76 10.80 -7.86 -8.79
N GLU A 77 10.11 -8.79 -9.44
CA GLU A 77 10.41 -9.18 -10.82
C GLU A 77 9.51 -8.44 -11.81
N CYS A 78 10.10 -7.73 -12.77
CA CYS A 78 9.34 -7.11 -13.85
C CYS A 78 9.05 -8.11 -14.98
N THR A 79 7.77 -8.29 -15.32
CA THR A 79 7.36 -9.07 -16.49
C THR A 79 6.66 -8.20 -17.53
N THR A 80 6.76 -8.62 -18.78
CA THR A 80 6.05 -8.00 -19.90
C THR A 80 5.03 -8.98 -20.46
N PHE A 81 3.79 -8.55 -20.64
CA PHE A 81 2.70 -9.40 -21.12
C PHE A 81 1.77 -8.65 -22.08
N LYS A 82 0.97 -9.40 -22.85
CA LYS A 82 -0.13 -8.89 -23.70
C LYS A 82 0.18 -7.57 -24.42
N GLY A 83 1.16 -7.59 -25.32
CA GLY A 83 1.45 -6.44 -26.20
C GLY A 83 2.21 -5.30 -25.51
N GLY A 84 3.05 -5.60 -24.50
CA GLY A 84 3.96 -4.61 -23.90
C GLY A 84 3.54 -4.11 -22.51
N ARG A 85 2.45 -4.62 -21.95
CA ARG A 85 2.02 -4.27 -20.58
C ARG A 85 3.07 -4.75 -19.57
N LYS A 86 3.34 -3.93 -18.56
CA LYS A 86 4.31 -4.24 -17.49
C LYS A 86 3.60 -4.62 -16.20
N ALA A 87 4.16 -5.60 -15.49
CA ALA A 87 3.78 -5.94 -14.13
C ALA A 87 5.02 -6.15 -13.26
N LEU A 88 4.86 -5.97 -11.96
CA LEU A 88 5.84 -6.26 -10.91
C LEU A 88 5.32 -7.43 -10.07
N ASN A 89 6.04 -8.55 -10.08
CA ASN A 89 5.63 -9.79 -9.42
C ASN A 89 6.39 -9.97 -8.11
N PHE A 90 5.70 -10.48 -7.10
CA PHE A 90 6.26 -10.80 -5.79
C PHE A 90 5.42 -11.92 -5.16
N GLY A 91 6.09 -12.99 -4.71
CA GLY A 91 5.38 -14.19 -4.25
C GLY A 91 4.44 -14.73 -5.34
N GLU A 92 3.16 -14.85 -5.00
CA GLU A 92 2.10 -15.32 -5.91
C GLU A 92 1.19 -14.17 -6.40
N GLN A 93 1.58 -12.92 -6.15
CA GLN A 93 0.82 -11.72 -6.54
C GLN A 93 1.59 -10.84 -7.52
N LYS A 94 0.89 -9.86 -8.08
CA LYS A 94 1.52 -8.82 -8.90
C LYS A 94 0.87 -7.45 -8.79
N ILE A 95 1.61 -6.45 -9.23
CA ILE A 95 1.12 -5.09 -9.49
C ILE A 95 1.20 -4.84 -10.98
N ASN A 96 0.06 -4.63 -11.63
CA ASN A 96 0.03 -4.18 -13.01
C ASN A 96 0.27 -2.66 -13.05
N LEU A 97 1.08 -2.21 -14.02
CA LEU A 97 1.38 -0.79 -14.18
C LEU A 97 0.61 -0.20 -15.35
N HIS A 98 -0.04 0.93 -15.09
CA HIS A 98 -0.62 1.81 -16.11
C HIS A 98 0.10 3.15 -16.03
N GLU A 99 0.53 3.68 -17.17
CA GLU A 99 1.06 5.04 -17.21
C GLU A 99 -0.11 6.03 -17.29
N VAL A 100 0.00 7.14 -16.57
CA VAL A 100 -1.00 8.21 -16.59
C VAL A 100 -1.24 8.70 -18.03
N HIS A 101 -2.49 8.91 -18.40
CA HIS A 101 -2.93 9.25 -19.77
C HIS A 101 -2.73 8.15 -20.82
N LYS A 102 -2.27 6.95 -20.42
CA LYS A 102 -2.13 5.77 -21.28
C LYS A 102 -2.69 4.53 -20.59
N GLU A 103 -3.69 4.72 -19.74
CA GLU A 103 -4.32 3.65 -19.00
C GLU A 103 -5.13 2.73 -19.93
N PHE A 104 -5.23 1.45 -19.54
CA PHE A 104 -6.06 0.49 -20.26
C PHE A 104 -7.45 0.40 -19.63
N GLU A 105 -8.50 0.36 -20.45
CA GLU A 105 -9.86 0.13 -19.97
C GLU A 105 -10.13 -1.38 -19.71
N PRO A 106 -10.95 -1.72 -18.70
CA PRO A 106 -11.52 -0.83 -17.69
C PRO A 106 -10.47 -0.40 -16.65
N LYS A 107 -10.63 0.82 -16.12
CA LYS A 107 -9.77 1.38 -15.07
C LYS A 107 -10.57 2.02 -13.92
N ALA A 108 -9.86 2.42 -12.86
CA ALA A 108 -10.45 3.22 -11.79
C ALA A 108 -11.08 4.51 -12.33
N TYR A 109 -12.13 5.00 -11.67
CA TYR A 109 -12.81 6.24 -12.10
C TYR A 109 -11.86 7.44 -12.17
N THR A 110 -11.00 7.60 -11.16
CA THR A 110 -9.96 8.64 -11.10
C THR A 110 -8.58 8.00 -10.91
N PRO A 111 -7.94 7.51 -11.99
CA PRO A 111 -6.59 6.96 -11.92
C PRO A 111 -5.60 8.05 -11.47
N THR A 112 -5.02 7.88 -10.28
CA THR A 112 -4.23 8.94 -9.65
C THR A 112 -2.84 8.42 -9.28
N PRO A 113 -1.78 8.89 -9.94
CA PRO A 113 -0.42 8.55 -9.54
C PRO A 113 -0.13 8.96 -8.10
N GLY A 114 0.41 8.01 -7.33
CA GLY A 114 0.81 8.24 -5.94
C GLY A 114 -0.32 8.19 -4.91
N SER A 115 -1.52 7.76 -5.28
CA SER A 115 -2.63 7.59 -4.32
C SER A 115 -2.57 6.28 -3.52
N ALA A 116 -1.58 5.43 -3.78
CA ALA A 116 -1.48 4.12 -3.17
C ALA A 116 -0.63 4.15 -1.89
N ASP A 117 -1.18 3.53 -0.83
CA ASP A 117 -0.50 3.23 0.43
C ASP A 117 -0.59 1.72 0.63
N LEU A 118 0.53 1.02 0.41
CA LEU A 118 0.58 -0.44 0.32
C LEU A 118 1.55 -1.01 1.34
N CYS A 119 1.10 -2.00 2.10
CA CYS A 119 1.91 -2.69 3.09
C CYS A 119 2.24 -4.12 2.63
N PHE A 120 3.52 -4.40 2.41
CA PHE A 120 4.04 -5.70 2.01
C PHE A 120 4.60 -6.46 3.20
N ILE A 121 4.42 -7.77 3.22
CA ILE A 121 5.01 -8.67 4.21
C ILE A 121 6.33 -9.21 3.64
N THR A 122 7.38 -9.23 4.46
CA THR A 122 8.63 -9.89 4.15
C THR A 122 9.07 -10.81 5.30
N SER A 123 9.74 -11.90 4.94
CA SER A 123 10.45 -12.76 5.89
C SER A 123 11.85 -12.24 6.22
N THR A 124 12.37 -11.27 5.45
CA THR A 124 13.67 -10.62 5.70
C THR A 124 13.61 -9.78 6.97
N ALA A 125 14.66 -9.86 7.81
CA ALA A 125 14.73 -9.07 9.02
C ALA A 125 14.73 -7.56 8.71
N LEU A 126 13.98 -6.74 9.47
CA LEU A 126 13.89 -5.29 9.22
C LEU A 126 15.25 -4.57 9.30
N SER A 127 16.22 -5.09 10.04
CA SER A 127 17.58 -4.57 10.06
C SER A 127 18.26 -4.69 8.69
N GLU A 128 18.13 -5.85 8.04
CA GLU A 128 18.67 -6.10 6.71
C GLU A 128 17.92 -5.28 5.65
N VAL A 129 16.59 -5.18 5.77
CA VAL A 129 15.78 -4.31 4.90
C VAL A 129 16.23 -2.85 5.01
N SER A 130 16.45 -2.37 6.23
CA SER A 130 16.93 -1.00 6.46
C SER A 130 18.31 -0.75 5.85
N GLU A 131 19.23 -1.71 5.94
CA GLU A 131 20.55 -1.64 5.32
C GLU A 131 20.48 -1.67 3.78
N HIS A 132 19.59 -2.49 3.22
CA HIS A 132 19.32 -2.52 1.79
C HIS A 132 18.78 -1.18 1.28
N PHE A 133 17.84 -0.55 1.99
CA PHE A 133 17.32 0.77 1.64
C PHE A 133 18.42 1.84 1.63
N LYS A 134 19.31 1.83 2.63
CA LYS A 134 20.48 2.72 2.65
C LYS A 134 21.38 2.50 1.43
N THR A 135 21.65 1.25 1.08
CA THR A 135 22.44 0.90 -0.12
C THR A 135 21.76 1.36 -1.41
N CYS A 136 20.44 1.25 -1.47
CA CYS A 136 19.61 1.74 -2.57
C CYS A 136 19.40 3.27 -2.56
N LYS A 137 19.95 3.98 -1.57
CA LYS A 137 19.78 5.43 -1.36
C LYS A 137 18.30 5.83 -1.22
N VAL A 138 17.56 5.05 -0.45
CA VAL A 138 16.16 5.31 -0.09
C VAL A 138 16.11 5.69 1.38
N ASP A 139 15.56 6.85 1.66
CA ASP A 139 15.36 7.35 3.02
C ASP A 139 14.26 6.55 3.72
N ILE A 140 14.36 6.37 5.03
CA ILE A 140 13.30 5.78 5.83
C ILE A 140 12.59 6.93 6.52
N LEU A 141 11.36 7.21 6.10
CA LEU A 141 10.50 8.25 6.67
C LEU A 141 10.10 7.92 8.11
N GLU A 142 9.80 6.65 8.36
CA GLU A 142 9.42 6.16 9.69
C GLU A 142 9.78 4.67 9.89
N GLY A 143 10.21 4.31 11.10
CA GLY A 143 10.38 2.93 11.52
C GLY A 143 11.81 2.55 11.95
N PRO A 144 11.99 1.33 12.50
CA PRO A 144 10.97 0.30 12.66
C PRO A 144 10.00 0.60 13.80
N VAL A 145 8.70 0.62 13.50
CA VAL A 145 7.61 0.94 14.45
C VAL A 145 6.55 -0.16 14.47
N GLU A 146 5.92 -0.36 15.62
CA GLU A 146 4.78 -1.28 15.71
C GLU A 146 3.55 -0.72 15.00
N ARG A 147 2.82 -1.61 14.31
CA ARG A 147 1.58 -1.32 13.60
C ARG A 147 0.60 -2.49 13.77
N THR A 148 -0.65 -2.25 13.43
CA THR A 148 -1.70 -3.28 13.40
C THR A 148 -1.79 -3.85 11.98
N GLY A 149 -1.41 -5.11 11.82
CA GLY A 149 -1.55 -5.86 10.57
C GLY A 149 -2.87 -6.61 10.50
N ALA A 150 -3.14 -7.21 9.34
CA ALA A 150 -4.39 -7.94 9.10
C ALA A 150 -4.57 -9.17 10.00
N VAL A 151 -3.48 -9.80 10.45
CA VAL A 151 -3.48 -11.03 11.26
C VAL A 151 -2.83 -10.86 12.65
N GLY A 152 -2.49 -9.62 13.03
CA GLY A 152 -1.85 -9.33 14.31
C GLY A 152 -0.90 -8.13 14.25
N THR A 153 -0.24 -7.84 15.37
CA THR A 153 0.79 -6.79 15.46
C THR A 153 1.99 -7.13 14.58
N ILE A 154 2.52 -6.11 13.93
CA ILE A 154 3.61 -6.15 12.94
C ILE A 154 4.61 -5.04 13.25
N ARG A 155 5.83 -5.15 12.72
CA ARG A 155 6.80 -4.04 12.72
C ARG A 155 7.00 -3.56 11.28
N SER A 156 6.99 -2.25 11.08
CA SER A 156 6.97 -1.64 9.75
C SER A 156 8.09 -0.64 9.56
N LEU A 157 8.65 -0.62 8.34
CA LEU A 157 9.47 0.46 7.80
C LEU A 157 8.72 1.17 6.67
N TYR A 158 8.80 2.49 6.64
CA TYR A 158 8.22 3.35 5.61
C TYR A 158 9.36 4.02 4.84
N PRO A 159 9.79 3.47 3.69
CA PRO A 159 10.72 4.11 2.77
C PRO A 159 10.10 5.30 2.00
#